data_AF-A0A0K9Y3L7-F1
#
_entry.id   AF-A0A0K9Y3L7-F1
#
_cell.length_a   1.000
_cell.length_b   1.000
_cell.length_c   1.000
_cell.angle_alpha   90.00
_cell.angle_beta   90.00
_cell.angle_gamma   90.00
#
_symmetry.space_group_name_H-M   'P 1'
#
loop_
_entity.id
_entity.type
_entity.pdbx_description
1 polymer ?
#
loop_
_entity_poly.entity_id
_entity_poly.type
_entity_poly.pdbx_seq_one_letter_code
_entity_poly.pdbx_strand_id
1 'polypeptide(L)'
;MQKKVLPHKKYFSLLYGELFIYLTTKITHFMKKNLLLRLYLIMIALLSLQSCQQDILQEQETYHNTSAFLLTSKRISLDEAKHKLQLLSKIEQVEHKFKTFAKSDAQGKMVNYANGVSIDTDNVIYIENGANFHTYTFTIKRANAPETAPLENLLLIPETDGSYKEFLVTYNLTAQEKEKVKNGEPVDTKGKTTITELAKGSFNSGGQLAKMSCNWQEETIWVECSDKVHNASNVETWHKCKAETPPGVYTIITGGCTIEQPETIDYPGGPGSGTGTGPGGSDNTDPGIPPNDCTSVATDPTQVGLVSSTGCNIGVPTQPNMPPEDNPCNQITNNVAKAKEIMNETKVVAKLTSIQPNIATDTVEKGFNFGKTKSGAYETSGTYTGTLTGLSNMPVTESTFTVNGSFHSHPTLNAYECISVADLYAFYTAHQSNIHFSTLFVLGATGSVYNLSITDPVKFSTFTGSYPENTYSNTAEGIWKEATDIGKDFEDVQKKFEKQGKTEDEAFALAQAYVLKKYDIGITISKQDSSGDFKPIFVKETKDPTDSNKTNYEQTQDCNL
;
A
#
# COMPACT_ATOMS: atom_id res chain seq x y z
N MET A 1 -51.40 74.85 53.40
CA MET A 1 -51.31 73.95 54.57
C MET A 1 -49.98 73.21 54.52
N GLN A 2 -49.17 73.35 55.57
CA GLN A 2 -47.85 72.74 55.71
C GLN A 2 -47.92 71.20 55.77
N LYS A 3 -46.93 70.50 55.20
CA LYS A 3 -46.32 69.35 55.88
C LYS A 3 -44.89 69.08 55.42
N LYS A 4 -44.04 68.91 56.44
CA LYS A 4 -42.58 68.78 56.46
C LYS A 4 -42.07 67.52 55.75
N VAL A 5 -40.93 67.68 55.09
CA VAL A 5 -40.02 66.62 54.63
C VAL A 5 -39.08 66.22 55.77
N LEU A 6 -38.84 64.92 55.96
CA LEU A 6 -37.75 64.34 56.77
C LEU A 6 -37.07 63.22 55.94
N PRO A 7 -35.73 63.11 55.93
CA PRO A 7 -35.03 62.28 54.95
C PRO A 7 -34.72 60.86 55.49
N HIS A 8 -35.18 59.86 54.74
CA HIS A 8 -34.85 58.45 54.92
C HIS A 8 -33.52 58.12 54.19
N LYS A 9 -32.38 58.55 54.73
CA LYS A 9 -31.05 58.11 54.28
C LYS A 9 -30.13 57.92 55.49
N LYS A 10 -30.29 56.81 56.22
CA LYS A 10 -29.22 56.35 57.14
C LYS A 10 -29.25 54.89 57.57
N TYR A 11 -30.23 54.08 57.14
CA TYR A 11 -30.32 52.67 57.57
C TYR A 11 -29.97 51.62 56.51
N PHE A 12 -29.62 52.01 55.28
CA PHE A 12 -29.33 51.04 54.20
C PHE A 12 -27.84 50.73 53.96
N SER A 13 -26.90 51.47 54.57
CA SER A 13 -25.46 51.29 54.28
C SER A 13 -24.69 50.40 55.25
N LEU A 14 -25.28 50.01 56.40
CA LEU A 14 -24.58 49.19 57.40
C LEU A 14 -24.80 47.68 57.22
N LEU A 15 -25.91 47.26 56.63
CA LEU A 15 -26.21 45.83 56.41
C LEU A 15 -25.50 45.22 55.19
N TYR A 16 -25.12 46.03 54.20
CA TYR A 16 -24.39 45.52 53.01
C TYR A 16 -22.87 45.41 53.22
N GLY A 17 -22.30 46.19 54.16
CA GLY A 17 -20.86 46.18 54.43
C GLY A 17 -20.39 44.88 55.09
N GLU A 18 -21.11 44.40 56.10
CA GLU A 18 -20.70 43.20 56.84
C GLU A 18 -20.96 41.90 56.06
N LEU A 19 -22.02 41.84 55.24
CA LEU A 19 -22.30 40.68 54.41
C LEU A 19 -21.26 40.51 53.28
N PHE A 20 -20.75 41.61 52.73
CA PHE A 20 -19.76 41.58 51.65
C PHE A 20 -18.37 41.17 52.14
N ILE A 21 -17.97 41.59 53.35
CA ILE A 21 -16.70 41.18 53.97
C ILE A 21 -16.74 39.70 54.38
N TYR A 22 -17.88 39.21 54.88
CA TYR A 22 -18.02 37.79 55.23
C TYR A 22 -18.00 36.87 53.99
N LEU A 23 -18.61 37.28 52.87
CA LEU A 23 -18.64 36.50 51.63
C LEU A 23 -17.27 36.44 50.93
N THR A 24 -16.56 37.57 50.86
CA THR A 24 -15.25 37.63 50.19
C THR A 24 -14.19 36.82 50.92
N THR A 25 -14.19 36.86 52.26
CA THR A 25 -13.21 36.10 53.07
C THR A 25 -13.41 34.58 52.95
N LYS A 26 -14.67 34.11 52.89
CA LYS A 26 -15.00 32.68 52.75
C LYS A 26 -14.70 32.13 51.35
N ILE A 27 -14.93 32.92 50.29
CA ILE A 27 -14.63 32.54 48.90
C ILE A 27 -13.11 32.43 48.68
N THR A 28 -12.30 33.35 49.23
CA THR A 28 -10.84 33.27 49.13
C THR A 28 -10.24 32.07 49.87
N HIS A 29 -10.87 31.62 50.97
CA HIS A 29 -10.39 30.44 51.72
C HIS A 29 -10.81 29.12 51.04
N PHE A 30 -12.00 29.08 50.43
CA PHE A 30 -12.49 27.90 49.71
C PHE A 30 -11.75 27.67 48.36
N MET A 31 -11.37 28.75 47.66
CA MET A 31 -10.63 28.64 46.40
C MET A 31 -9.16 28.24 46.58
N LYS A 32 -8.48 28.64 47.68
CA LYS A 32 -7.08 28.26 47.93
C LYS A 32 -6.88 26.77 48.23
N LYS A 33 -7.85 26.12 48.89
CA LYS A 33 -7.71 24.71 49.31
C LYS A 33 -7.88 23.72 48.14
N ASN A 34 -8.69 24.07 47.14
CA ASN A 34 -8.94 23.23 45.97
C ASN A 34 -8.01 23.53 44.78
N LEU A 35 -7.37 24.71 44.75
CA LEU A 35 -6.41 25.06 43.70
C LEU A 35 -5.14 24.21 43.78
N LEU A 36 -4.62 24.00 45.00
CA LEU A 36 -3.46 23.13 45.24
C LEU A 36 -3.75 21.67 44.85
N LEU A 37 -4.95 21.17 45.15
CA LEU A 37 -5.38 19.82 44.76
C LEU A 37 -5.49 19.66 43.23
N ARG A 38 -6.04 20.68 42.54
CA ARG A 38 -6.12 20.69 41.07
C ARG A 38 -4.73 20.76 40.41
N LEU A 39 -3.82 21.56 40.97
CA LEU A 39 -2.43 21.61 40.51
C LEU A 39 -1.72 20.27 40.72
N TYR A 40 -1.98 19.57 41.83
CA TYR A 40 -1.42 18.24 42.10
C TYR A 40 -1.96 17.18 41.12
N LEU A 41 -3.25 17.21 40.81
CA LEU A 41 -3.87 16.30 39.83
C LEU A 41 -3.36 16.55 38.40
N ILE A 42 -3.15 17.81 38.01
CA ILE A 42 -2.58 18.15 36.70
C ILE A 42 -1.10 17.71 36.62
N MET A 43 -0.32 17.87 37.69
CA MET A 43 1.05 17.34 37.76
C MET A 43 1.10 15.82 37.65
N ILE A 44 0.22 15.08 38.34
CA ILE A 44 0.13 13.61 38.23
C ILE A 44 -0.25 13.21 36.79
N ALA A 45 -1.20 13.91 36.17
CA ALA A 45 -1.59 13.65 34.78
C ALA A 45 -0.45 13.94 33.79
N LEU A 46 0.34 15.00 34.00
CA LEU A 46 1.50 15.32 33.18
C LEU A 46 2.66 14.33 33.39
N LEU A 47 2.85 13.81 34.60
CA LEU A 47 3.84 12.78 34.90
C LEU A 47 3.44 11.41 34.32
N SER A 48 2.15 11.08 34.24
CA SER A 48 1.68 9.88 33.53
C SER A 48 1.85 9.95 32.02
N LEU A 49 1.88 11.16 31.42
CA LEU A 49 2.11 11.33 29.98
C LEU A 49 3.59 11.15 29.59
N GLN A 50 4.54 11.32 30.51
CA GLN A 50 5.96 11.03 30.26
C GLN A 50 6.34 9.57 30.51
N SER A 51 5.45 8.76 31.11
CA SER A 51 5.70 7.34 31.35
C SER A 51 5.26 6.42 30.20
N CYS A 52 4.64 6.96 29.14
CA CYS A 52 4.19 6.19 27.96
C CYS A 52 5.14 6.28 26.75
N GLN A 53 6.39 6.75 26.91
CA GLN A 53 7.36 6.81 25.81
C GLN A 53 8.56 5.85 25.95
N GLN A 54 8.45 4.84 26.81
CA GLN A 54 9.46 3.76 26.86
C GLN A 54 8.88 2.44 27.38
N ASP A 55 7.71 2.05 26.91
CA ASP A 55 7.31 0.63 26.94
C ASP A 55 7.92 -0.06 25.72
N ILE A 56 9.23 -0.34 25.81
CA ILE A 56 9.78 -1.53 25.16
C ILE A 56 9.19 -2.68 25.95
N LEU A 57 7.98 -3.12 25.56
CA LEU A 57 7.43 -4.38 26.01
C LEU A 57 8.38 -5.46 25.51
N GLN A 58 9.32 -5.86 26.36
CA GLN A 58 10.00 -7.12 26.23
C GLN A 58 8.95 -8.18 26.58
N GLU A 59 8.16 -8.59 25.59
CA GLU A 59 7.37 -9.81 25.68
C GLU A 59 8.34 -10.95 25.98
N GLN A 60 8.30 -11.44 27.23
CA GLN A 60 8.98 -12.64 27.62
C GLN A 60 8.18 -13.82 27.05
N GLU A 61 8.41 -14.14 25.77
CA GLU A 61 7.95 -15.38 25.20
C GLU A 61 8.64 -16.55 25.93
N THR A 62 7.85 -17.49 26.41
CA THR A 62 8.32 -18.76 26.95
C THR A 62 8.87 -19.61 25.80
N TYR A 63 10.17 -19.50 25.52
CA TYR A 63 10.86 -20.35 24.54
C TYR A 63 11.08 -21.75 25.11
N HIS A 64 10.45 -22.74 24.46
CA HIS A 64 10.88 -24.13 24.58
C HIS A 64 12.24 -24.28 23.90
N ASN A 65 13.24 -24.61 24.70
CA ASN A 65 14.63 -24.76 24.30
C ASN A 65 14.84 -26.08 23.54
N THR A 66 14.22 -26.21 22.37
CA THR A 66 14.48 -27.28 21.41
C THR A 66 15.27 -26.68 20.26
N SER A 67 16.45 -27.25 20.02
CA SER A 67 17.42 -26.91 18.97
C SER A 67 16.91 -27.20 17.54
N ALA A 68 15.62 -26.99 17.27
CA ALA A 68 14.97 -27.25 16.00
C ALA A 68 14.85 -25.94 15.20
N PHE A 69 15.39 -25.96 13.99
CA PHE A 69 15.30 -24.91 12.99
C PHE A 69 13.82 -24.52 12.72
N LEU A 70 13.44 -23.29 13.06
CA LEU A 70 12.06 -22.78 12.94
C LEU A 70 12.06 -21.48 12.14
N LEU A 71 12.16 -21.60 10.81
CA LEU A 71 11.90 -20.48 9.91
C LEU A 71 10.41 -20.16 9.93
N THR A 72 10.08 -18.93 10.30
CA THR A 72 8.71 -18.41 10.15
C THR A 72 8.73 -17.30 9.10
N SER A 73 7.73 -17.32 8.23
CA SER A 73 7.55 -16.32 7.17
C SER A 73 6.14 -15.76 7.27
N LYS A 74 6.04 -14.44 7.10
CA LYS A 74 4.76 -13.73 7.04
C LYS A 74 4.84 -12.60 6.03
N ARG A 75 3.69 -12.33 5.40
CA ARG A 75 3.48 -11.12 4.60
C ARG A 75 2.97 -10.02 5.52
N ILE A 76 3.64 -8.88 5.54
CA ILE A 76 3.34 -7.70 6.36
C ILE A 76 3.47 -6.43 5.52
N SER A 77 2.89 -5.33 5.98
CA SER A 77 3.23 -3.99 5.51
C SER A 77 4.50 -3.46 6.20
N LEU A 78 5.14 -2.44 5.61
CA LEU A 78 6.25 -1.71 6.22
C LEU A 78 5.83 -1.03 7.53
N ASP A 79 4.55 -0.68 7.66
CA ASP A 79 4.00 -0.08 8.89
C ASP A 79 3.96 -1.06 10.05
N GLU A 80 3.81 -2.36 9.78
CA GLU A 80 3.87 -3.44 10.76
C GLU A 80 5.30 -3.91 11.06
N ALA A 81 6.31 -3.42 10.32
CA ALA A 81 7.68 -3.84 10.50
C ALA A 81 8.28 -3.29 11.80
N LYS A 82 8.78 -4.20 12.65
CA LYS A 82 9.52 -3.89 13.90
C LYS A 82 10.67 -2.88 13.68
N HIS A 83 11.27 -2.87 12.49
CA HIS A 83 12.44 -2.06 12.11
C HIS A 83 12.13 -0.94 11.10
N LYS A 84 10.87 -0.46 11.05
CA LYS A 84 10.37 0.51 10.06
C LYS A 84 11.28 1.72 9.83
N LEU A 85 11.79 2.36 10.89
CA LEU A 85 12.58 3.59 10.76
C LEU A 85 13.90 3.37 10.00
N GLN A 86 14.58 2.26 10.28
CA GLN A 86 15.82 1.87 9.60
C GLN A 86 15.54 1.46 8.14
N LEU A 87 14.46 0.71 7.93
CA LEU A 87 14.03 0.27 6.60
C LEU A 87 13.67 1.45 5.70
N LEU A 88 12.91 2.44 6.20
CA LEU A 88 12.52 3.64 5.43
C LEU A 88 13.75 4.36 4.86
N SER A 89 14.75 4.65 5.71
CA SER A 89 15.97 5.32 5.26
C SER A 89 16.71 4.50 4.21
N LYS A 90 16.72 3.16 4.34
CA LYS A 90 17.37 2.29 3.37
C LYS A 90 16.62 2.23 2.04
N ILE A 91 15.30 2.12 2.07
CA ILE A 91 14.42 2.12 0.89
C ILE A 91 14.61 3.42 0.10
N GLU A 92 14.60 4.57 0.77
CA GLU A 92 14.85 5.88 0.14
C GLU A 92 16.21 5.95 -0.57
N GLN A 93 17.27 5.42 0.08
CA GLN A 93 18.60 5.35 -0.52
C GLN A 93 18.62 4.46 -1.77
N VAL A 94 17.95 3.31 -1.72
CA VAL A 94 17.87 2.37 -2.86
C VAL A 94 17.08 2.99 -4.01
N GLU A 95 15.95 3.64 -3.74
CA GLU A 95 15.20 4.36 -4.77
C GLU A 95 16.03 5.45 -5.43
N HIS A 96 16.79 6.22 -4.63
CA HIS A 96 17.68 7.23 -5.18
C HIS A 96 18.74 6.60 -6.08
N LYS A 97 19.34 5.48 -5.67
CA LYS A 97 20.31 4.73 -6.50
C LYS A 97 19.69 4.37 -7.85
N PHE A 98 18.50 3.76 -7.86
CA PHE A 98 17.79 3.41 -9.11
C PHE A 98 17.53 4.63 -10.00
N LYS A 99 17.14 5.77 -9.41
CA LYS A 99 16.90 7.04 -10.13
C LYS A 99 18.20 7.62 -10.73
N THR A 100 19.35 7.45 -10.08
CA THR A 100 20.64 7.96 -10.58
C THR A 100 21.23 7.13 -11.72
N PHE A 101 21.02 5.81 -11.74
CA PHE A 101 21.53 4.94 -12.81
C PHE A 101 20.83 5.13 -14.16
N ALA A 102 19.63 5.70 -14.16
CA ALA A 102 18.92 6.10 -15.39
C ALA A 102 19.72 7.06 -16.29
N LYS A 103 20.81 7.65 -15.77
CA LYS A 103 21.59 8.70 -16.44
C LYS A 103 23.01 8.29 -16.83
N SER A 104 23.47 7.07 -16.55
CA SER A 104 24.85 6.63 -16.85
C SER A 104 24.89 5.62 -17.99
N ASP A 105 25.52 6.03 -19.10
CA ASP A 105 25.76 5.24 -20.30
C ASP A 105 26.96 4.30 -20.06
N ALA A 106 26.72 2.99 -20.13
CA ALA A 106 27.78 1.98 -20.11
C ALA A 106 27.52 0.97 -21.23
N GLN A 107 28.33 1.05 -22.28
CA GLN A 107 28.54 0.00 -23.29
C GLN A 107 27.35 -0.33 -24.21
N GLY A 108 26.64 0.69 -24.71
CA GLY A 108 25.85 0.57 -25.95
C GLY A 108 24.56 -0.26 -25.85
N LYS A 109 24.12 -0.65 -24.65
CA LYS A 109 22.74 -1.04 -24.36
C LYS A 109 22.18 -0.12 -23.30
N MET A 110 21.34 0.81 -23.73
CA MET A 110 20.60 1.70 -22.85
C MET A 110 19.60 0.87 -22.04
N VAL A 111 19.90 0.58 -20.77
CA VAL A 111 18.86 0.17 -19.80
C VAL A 111 18.37 1.45 -19.15
N ASN A 112 17.28 1.98 -19.70
CA ASN A 112 16.71 3.25 -19.26
C ASN A 112 15.92 3.03 -17.95
N TYR A 113 16.49 3.44 -16.81
CA TYR A 113 15.81 3.43 -15.50
C TYR A 113 14.99 4.70 -15.22
N ALA A 114 14.44 5.38 -16.24
CA ALA A 114 13.69 6.62 -16.06
C ALA A 114 12.39 6.41 -15.25
N ASN A 115 12.20 7.25 -14.21
CA ASN A 115 10.96 7.64 -13.50
C ASN A 115 9.91 6.57 -13.11
N GLY A 116 10.17 5.28 -13.32
CA GLY A 116 9.16 4.23 -13.22
C GLY A 116 9.46 3.11 -12.24
N VAL A 117 10.46 3.24 -11.37
CA VAL A 117 10.76 2.21 -10.36
C VAL A 117 10.19 2.63 -9.02
N SER A 118 9.35 1.78 -8.42
CA SER A 118 8.85 1.93 -7.05
C SER A 118 9.02 0.62 -6.27
N ILE A 119 9.06 0.73 -4.95
CA ILE A 119 9.16 -0.42 -4.05
C ILE A 119 7.80 -0.60 -3.37
N ASP A 120 7.25 -1.81 -3.42
CA ASP A 120 6.01 -2.14 -2.72
C ASP A 120 6.27 -2.27 -1.22
N THR A 121 5.70 -1.35 -0.45
CA THR A 121 5.81 -1.31 1.01
C THR A 121 4.57 -1.87 1.71
N ASP A 122 3.51 -2.19 0.99
CA ASP A 122 2.28 -2.72 1.57
C ASP A 122 2.35 -4.24 1.70
N ASN A 123 3.16 -4.87 0.84
CA ASN A 123 3.32 -6.31 0.75
C ASN A 123 4.80 -6.68 0.84
N VAL A 124 5.28 -6.93 2.06
CA VAL A 124 6.66 -7.28 2.38
C VAL A 124 6.69 -8.69 2.95
N ILE A 125 7.56 -9.56 2.41
CA ILE A 125 7.84 -10.85 3.05
C ILE A 125 8.86 -10.62 4.15
N TYR A 126 8.47 -10.92 5.38
CA TYR A 126 9.33 -10.91 6.54
C TYR A 126 9.57 -12.34 7.01
N ILE A 127 10.84 -12.74 7.07
CA ILE A 127 11.26 -14.05 7.56
C ILE A 127 12.04 -13.82 8.84
N GLU A 128 11.72 -14.57 9.91
CA GLU A 128 12.49 -14.57 11.14
C GLU A 128 12.94 -15.99 11.53
N ASN A 129 14.11 -16.05 12.16
CA ASN A 129 14.66 -17.27 12.75
C ASN A 129 15.12 -16.96 14.19
N GLY A 130 14.21 -17.12 15.14
CA GLY A 130 14.43 -16.70 16.52
C GLY A 130 14.57 -15.18 16.67
N ALA A 131 14.99 -14.74 17.85
CA ALA A 131 14.95 -13.32 18.23
C ALA A 131 15.97 -12.42 17.51
N ASN A 132 17.02 -12.99 16.91
CA ASN A 132 18.21 -12.24 16.48
C ASN A 132 18.43 -12.24 14.96
N PHE A 133 17.55 -12.86 14.19
CA PHE A 133 17.71 -12.92 12.74
C PHE A 133 16.39 -12.68 12.03
N HIS A 134 16.41 -11.78 11.06
CA HIS A 134 15.29 -11.50 10.19
C HIS A 134 15.73 -11.08 8.79
N THR A 135 14.84 -11.17 7.81
CA THR A 135 15.02 -10.57 6.48
C THR A 135 13.73 -9.88 6.04
N TYR A 136 13.87 -8.91 5.13
CA TYR A 136 12.76 -8.24 4.49
C TYR A 136 12.91 -8.30 2.98
N THR A 137 11.91 -8.84 2.29
CA THR A 137 11.90 -8.95 0.83
C THR A 137 10.75 -8.11 0.28
N PHE A 138 11.08 -7.05 -0.43
CA PHE A 138 10.12 -6.12 -1.06
C PHE A 138 10.00 -6.39 -2.55
N THR A 139 8.81 -6.22 -3.13
CA THR A 139 8.65 -6.26 -4.59
C THR A 139 9.09 -4.95 -5.22
N ILE A 140 9.86 -5.01 -6.30
CA ILE A 140 10.20 -3.86 -7.13
C ILE A 140 9.20 -3.80 -8.28
N LYS A 141 8.47 -2.68 -8.41
CA LYS A 141 7.53 -2.40 -9.50
C LYS A 141 8.22 -1.53 -10.54
N ARG A 142 8.09 -1.91 -11.81
CA ARG A 142 8.55 -1.11 -12.95
C ARG A 142 7.36 -0.65 -13.78
N ALA A 143 7.29 0.65 -14.07
CA ALA A 143 6.31 1.23 -14.97
C ALA A 143 6.44 0.59 -16.36
N ASN A 144 5.30 0.19 -16.94
CA ASN A 144 5.21 -0.42 -18.27
C ASN A 144 5.98 -1.74 -18.43
N ALA A 145 6.22 -2.49 -17.35
CA ALA A 145 6.79 -3.83 -17.46
C ALA A 145 5.81 -4.75 -18.21
N PRO A 146 6.24 -5.44 -19.29
CA PRO A 146 5.41 -6.45 -19.92
C PRO A 146 5.16 -7.60 -18.95
N GLU A 147 4.07 -8.36 -19.14
CA GLU A 147 3.77 -9.54 -18.30
C GLU A 147 4.91 -10.58 -18.29
N THR A 148 5.74 -10.60 -19.33
CA THR A 148 6.90 -11.48 -19.47
C THR A 148 8.16 -10.98 -18.76
N ALA A 149 8.15 -9.76 -18.19
CA ALA A 149 9.29 -9.21 -17.45
C ALA A 149 9.64 -10.09 -16.24
N PRO A 150 10.90 -10.23 -15.85
CA PRO A 150 11.25 -11.00 -14.65
C PRO A 150 10.64 -10.37 -13.39
N LEU A 151 10.37 -11.19 -12.37
CA LEU A 151 10.01 -10.69 -11.04
C LEU A 151 11.27 -10.21 -10.34
N GLU A 152 11.25 -8.99 -9.79
CA GLU A 152 12.39 -8.42 -9.09
C GLU A 152 12.03 -8.06 -7.65
N ASN A 153 12.91 -8.43 -6.72
CA ASN A 153 12.76 -8.15 -5.31
C ASN A 153 14.00 -7.46 -4.75
N LEU A 154 13.76 -6.54 -3.83
CA LEU A 154 14.78 -5.97 -2.95
C LEU A 154 14.80 -6.79 -1.66
N LEU A 155 15.88 -7.53 -1.44
CA LEU A 155 16.12 -8.24 -0.18
C LEU A 155 17.02 -7.37 0.72
N LEU A 156 16.55 -7.11 1.93
CA LEU A 156 17.29 -6.43 2.99
C LEU A 156 17.61 -7.41 4.12
N ILE A 157 18.90 -7.47 4.45
CA ILE A 157 19.45 -8.38 5.46
C ILE A 157 20.09 -7.50 6.54
N PRO A 158 19.77 -7.69 7.83
CA PRO A 158 20.38 -6.90 8.90
C PRO A 158 21.89 -7.12 8.92
N GLU A 159 22.62 -6.11 9.36
CA GLU A 159 24.06 -6.17 9.62
C GLU A 159 24.28 -6.03 11.14
N THR A 160 25.45 -6.45 11.62
CA THR A 160 25.78 -6.40 13.07
C THR A 160 25.81 -4.98 13.65
N ASP A 161 25.97 -3.96 12.81
CA ASP A 161 25.91 -2.55 13.18
C ASP A 161 24.49 -1.97 13.22
N GLY A 162 23.47 -2.80 12.97
CA GLY A 162 22.06 -2.41 12.89
C GLY A 162 21.67 -1.78 11.54
N SER A 163 22.57 -1.70 10.58
CA SER A 163 22.27 -1.32 9.21
C SER A 163 21.70 -2.52 8.41
N TYR A 164 21.47 -2.32 7.12
CA TYR A 164 21.00 -3.37 6.22
C TYR A 164 21.89 -3.47 5.00
N LYS A 165 22.22 -4.72 4.64
CA LYS A 165 22.76 -5.11 3.34
C LYS A 165 21.63 -5.31 2.34
N GLU A 166 21.86 -4.88 1.11
CA GLU A 166 20.85 -4.88 0.05
C GLU A 166 21.19 -5.77 -1.14
N PHE A 167 20.22 -6.55 -1.60
CA PHE A 167 20.32 -7.41 -2.77
C PHE A 167 19.17 -7.16 -3.73
N LEU A 168 19.47 -7.10 -5.02
CA LEU A 168 18.49 -7.30 -6.09
C LEU A 168 18.42 -8.80 -6.37
N VAL A 169 17.26 -9.39 -6.14
CA VAL A 169 16.96 -10.79 -6.45
C VAL A 169 15.99 -10.81 -7.62
N THR A 170 16.41 -11.39 -8.74
CA THR A 170 15.65 -11.43 -9.99
C THR A 170 15.24 -12.87 -10.28
N TYR A 171 13.94 -13.11 -10.49
CA TYR A 171 13.38 -14.42 -10.78
C TYR A 171 12.79 -14.46 -12.20
N ASN A 172 13.27 -15.39 -13.02
CA ASN A 172 12.75 -15.69 -14.36
C ASN A 172 11.57 -16.67 -14.27
N LEU A 173 10.45 -16.22 -13.72
CA LEU A 173 9.24 -17.03 -13.51
C LEU A 173 8.29 -16.97 -14.70
N THR A 174 7.59 -18.07 -14.97
CA THR A 174 6.46 -18.11 -15.90
C THR A 174 5.25 -17.34 -15.35
N ALA A 175 4.27 -17.01 -16.20
CA ALA A 175 3.04 -16.35 -15.78
C ALA A 175 2.28 -17.15 -14.71
N GLN A 176 2.21 -18.48 -14.86
CA GLN A 176 1.57 -19.37 -13.89
C GLN A 176 2.30 -19.38 -12.54
N GLU A 177 3.63 -19.35 -12.55
CA GLU A 177 4.43 -19.29 -11.31
C GLU A 177 4.29 -17.94 -10.61
N LYS A 178 4.25 -16.83 -11.35
CA LYS A 178 3.94 -15.52 -10.76
C LYS A 178 2.60 -15.53 -10.07
N GLU A 179 1.59 -16.13 -10.68
CA GLU A 179 0.26 -16.27 -10.08
C GLU A 179 0.30 -17.08 -8.78
N LYS A 180 1.09 -18.16 -8.73
CA LYS A 180 1.35 -18.88 -7.47
C LYS A 180 1.99 -17.98 -6.41
N VAL A 181 3.02 -17.21 -6.76
CA VAL A 181 3.66 -16.27 -5.82
C VAL A 181 2.66 -15.24 -5.29
N LYS A 182 1.80 -14.67 -6.15
CA LYS A 182 0.74 -13.75 -5.74
C LYS A 182 -0.19 -14.39 -4.70
N ASN A 183 -0.58 -15.63 -4.93
CA ASN A 183 -1.47 -16.41 -4.05
C ASN A 183 -0.77 -16.96 -2.79
N GLY A 184 0.52 -16.67 -2.58
CA GLY A 184 1.29 -17.21 -1.47
C GLY A 184 1.58 -18.71 -1.59
N GLU A 185 1.43 -19.27 -2.78
CA GLU A 185 1.76 -20.66 -3.06
C GLU A 185 3.27 -20.81 -3.31
N PRO A 186 3.84 -21.96 -2.92
CA PRO A 186 5.26 -22.25 -3.12
C PRO A 186 5.63 -22.36 -4.60
N VAL A 187 6.79 -21.81 -4.96
CA VAL A 187 7.36 -21.86 -6.31
C VAL A 187 8.81 -22.33 -6.22
N ASP A 188 9.18 -23.28 -7.07
CA ASP A 188 10.57 -23.71 -7.22
C ASP A 188 11.35 -22.68 -8.04
N THR A 189 12.24 -21.97 -7.36
CA THR A 189 13.09 -20.92 -7.94
C THR A 189 14.41 -21.45 -8.48
N LYS A 190 14.73 -22.73 -8.29
CA LYS A 190 16.04 -23.30 -8.63
C LYS A 190 16.37 -23.12 -10.12
N GLY A 191 17.52 -22.53 -10.40
CA GLY A 191 17.99 -22.23 -11.75
C GLY A 191 17.26 -21.06 -12.42
N LYS A 192 16.37 -20.37 -11.70
CA LYS A 192 15.58 -19.23 -12.19
C LYS A 192 15.94 -17.94 -11.47
N THR A 193 16.82 -17.97 -10.47
CA THR A 193 17.19 -16.79 -9.68
C THR A 193 18.54 -16.22 -10.09
N THR A 194 18.65 -14.91 -10.10
CA THR A 194 19.91 -14.17 -10.18
C THR A 194 20.00 -13.25 -8.97
N ILE A 195 21.16 -13.22 -8.31
CA ILE A 195 21.39 -12.48 -7.07
C ILE A 195 22.48 -11.44 -7.33
N THR A 196 22.16 -10.17 -7.10
CA THR A 196 23.09 -9.04 -7.26
C THR A 196 23.15 -8.23 -5.98
N GLU A 197 24.32 -8.16 -5.35
CA GLU A 197 24.55 -7.28 -4.18
C GLU A 197 24.65 -5.82 -4.64
N LEU A 198 23.88 -4.92 -4.01
CA LEU A 198 23.77 -3.52 -4.43
C LEU A 198 24.68 -2.57 -3.60
N ALA A 199 25.81 -3.08 -3.09
CA ALA A 199 26.74 -2.40 -2.16
C ALA A 199 27.22 -1.01 -2.63
N LYS A 200 27.85 -0.24 -1.72
CA LYS A 200 28.57 1.01 -2.05
C LYS A 200 29.70 0.71 -3.05
N GLY A 201 29.48 1.04 -4.32
CA GLY A 201 30.49 0.88 -5.39
C GLY A 201 30.28 -0.31 -6.33
N SER A 202 29.22 -1.13 -6.18
CA SER A 202 28.96 -2.25 -7.11
C SER A 202 28.44 -1.83 -8.49
N PHE A 203 28.34 -0.52 -8.74
CA PHE A 203 28.28 0.06 -10.08
C PHE A 203 29.48 1.00 -10.29
N ASN A 204 30.69 0.50 -10.10
CA ASN A 204 31.89 1.25 -10.46
C ASN A 204 32.02 1.29 -11.98
N SER A 205 31.47 2.34 -12.57
CA SER A 205 31.95 2.92 -13.83
C SER A 205 33.34 3.53 -13.60
N GLY A 206 34.35 2.68 -13.50
CA GLY A 206 35.76 3.06 -13.68
C GLY A 206 36.68 2.92 -12.47
N GLY A 207 37.78 2.17 -12.66
CA GLY A 207 39.07 2.47 -12.05
C GLY A 207 39.47 1.69 -10.78
N GLN A 208 40.31 0.67 -10.99
CA GLN A 208 41.30 0.05 -10.09
C GLN A 208 41.35 0.49 -8.60
N LEU A 209 41.10 -0.46 -7.68
CA LEU A 209 42.09 -1.11 -6.79
C LEU A 209 41.36 -2.13 -5.87
N ALA A 210 41.84 -3.37 -5.86
CA ALA A 210 41.31 -4.60 -5.21
C ALA A 210 39.94 -5.11 -5.72
N LYS A 211 39.96 -6.05 -6.68
CA LYS A 211 38.79 -6.83 -7.10
C LYS A 211 38.43 -7.84 -6.00
N MET A 212 37.51 -7.46 -5.12
CA MET A 212 36.76 -8.45 -4.35
C MET A 212 35.59 -8.91 -5.24
N SER A 213 35.73 -10.05 -5.90
CA SER A 213 34.62 -10.68 -6.63
C SER A 213 33.85 -11.54 -5.65
N CYS A 214 32.65 -11.12 -5.26
CA CYS A 214 31.75 -11.92 -4.45
C CYS A 214 30.84 -12.71 -5.37
N ASN A 215 30.91 -14.04 -5.27
CA ASN A 215 30.04 -14.95 -6.00
C ASN A 215 28.91 -15.38 -5.07
N TRP A 216 27.66 -15.06 -5.46
CA TRP A 216 26.46 -15.44 -4.75
C TRP A 216 25.81 -16.64 -5.44
N GLN A 217 25.45 -17.65 -4.67
CA GLN A 217 24.79 -18.86 -5.12
C GLN A 217 23.41 -18.97 -4.47
N GLU A 218 22.50 -19.68 -5.16
CA GLU A 218 21.21 -20.04 -4.61
C GLU A 218 21.16 -21.52 -4.25
N GLU A 219 20.46 -21.82 -3.17
CA GLU A 219 20.00 -23.16 -2.83
C GLU A 219 18.50 -23.09 -2.50
N THR A 220 17.75 -24.13 -2.83
CA THR A 220 16.32 -24.21 -2.51
C THR A 220 16.13 -25.19 -1.37
N ILE A 221 15.57 -24.71 -0.25
CA ILE A 221 15.22 -25.58 0.88
C ILE A 221 13.70 -25.75 0.96
N TRP A 222 13.30 -26.96 1.30
CA TRP A 222 11.91 -27.34 1.52
C TRP A 222 11.73 -27.62 3.00
N VAL A 223 10.86 -26.84 3.63
CA VAL A 223 10.52 -26.97 5.05
C VAL A 223 9.16 -27.65 5.14
N GLU A 224 9.13 -28.80 5.79
CA GLU A 224 7.89 -29.52 6.09
C GLU A 224 7.10 -28.84 7.21
N CYS A 225 5.79 -29.04 7.21
CA CYS A 225 4.94 -28.49 8.28
C CYS A 225 5.25 -29.13 9.64
N SER A 226 4.89 -28.46 10.75
CA SER A 226 5.13 -28.98 12.10
C SER A 226 4.51 -30.37 12.33
N ASP A 227 3.39 -30.67 11.66
CA ASP A 227 2.67 -31.96 11.74
C ASP A 227 3.29 -33.06 10.86
N LYS A 228 4.33 -32.76 10.07
CA LYS A 228 5.07 -33.70 9.19
C LYS A 228 4.24 -34.39 8.09
N VAL A 229 3.06 -33.85 7.78
CA VAL A 229 2.17 -34.37 6.73
C VAL A 229 2.30 -33.65 5.38
N HIS A 230 2.94 -32.49 5.35
CA HIS A 230 3.20 -31.71 4.12
C HIS A 230 4.69 -31.46 3.94
N ASN A 231 5.24 -31.88 2.79
CA ASN A 231 6.65 -31.79 2.42
C ASN A 231 6.79 -31.58 0.88
N ALA A 232 8.03 -31.65 0.37
CA ALA A 232 8.34 -31.41 -1.04
C ALA A 232 7.64 -32.38 -2.02
N SER A 233 7.12 -33.52 -1.56
CA SER A 233 6.45 -34.52 -2.41
C SER A 233 4.95 -34.33 -2.57
N ASN A 234 4.32 -33.40 -1.83
CA ASN A 234 2.86 -33.18 -1.87
C ASN A 234 2.47 -31.69 -1.77
N VAL A 235 3.20 -30.86 -2.51
CA VAL A 235 3.07 -29.40 -2.54
C VAL A 235 1.64 -28.94 -2.85
N GLU A 236 0.91 -29.71 -3.66
CA GLU A 236 -0.46 -29.43 -4.07
C GLU A 236 -1.48 -29.46 -2.92
N THR A 237 -1.18 -30.08 -1.78
CA THR A 237 -2.09 -30.09 -0.61
C THR A 237 -1.70 -29.10 0.48
N TRP A 238 -0.61 -28.34 0.32
CA TRP A 238 -0.10 -27.42 1.34
C TRP A 238 -1.12 -26.36 1.77
N HIS A 239 -1.97 -25.88 0.85
CA HIS A 239 -3.05 -24.93 1.14
C HIS A 239 -4.11 -25.46 2.13
N LYS A 240 -4.11 -26.76 2.41
CA LYS A 240 -4.99 -27.41 3.41
C LYS A 240 -4.30 -27.64 4.75
N CYS A 241 -3.05 -27.23 4.91
CA CYS A 241 -2.30 -27.41 6.14
C CYS A 241 -2.90 -26.55 7.27
N LYS A 242 -3.13 -27.19 8.43
CA LYS A 242 -3.60 -26.55 9.66
C LYS A 242 -2.57 -26.63 10.79
N ALA A 243 -1.35 -27.01 10.45
CA ALA A 243 -0.26 -27.15 11.40
C ALA A 243 0.14 -25.76 11.94
N GLU A 244 0.65 -25.71 13.17
CA GLU A 244 1.11 -24.46 13.80
C GLU A 244 2.20 -23.78 12.95
N THR A 245 3.13 -24.56 12.41
CA THR A 245 4.09 -24.10 11.40
C THR A 245 3.72 -24.67 10.04
N PRO A 246 3.27 -23.84 9.08
CA PRO A 246 2.96 -24.30 7.74
C PRO A 246 4.23 -24.75 6.99
N PRO A 247 4.10 -25.60 5.96
CA PRO A 247 5.22 -25.95 5.12
C PRO A 247 5.66 -24.74 4.27
N GLY A 248 6.93 -24.69 3.86
CA GLY A 248 7.49 -23.55 3.14
C GLY A 248 8.60 -23.93 2.16
N VAL A 249 8.77 -23.11 1.13
CA VAL A 249 9.92 -23.18 0.20
C VAL A 249 10.68 -21.88 0.30
N TYR A 250 11.99 -21.97 0.51
CA TYR A 250 12.85 -20.81 0.66
C TYR A 250 14.01 -20.89 -0.33
N THR A 251 14.35 -19.74 -0.92
CA THR A 251 15.62 -19.53 -1.61
C THR A 251 16.64 -19.11 -0.56
N ILE A 252 17.69 -19.90 -0.40
CA ILE A 252 18.82 -19.60 0.47
C ILE A 252 19.93 -19.01 -0.37
N ILE A 253 20.35 -17.81 0.00
CA ILE A 253 21.44 -17.09 -0.65
C ILE A 253 22.72 -17.37 0.15
N THR A 254 23.70 -18.00 -0.49
CA THR A 254 25.04 -18.21 0.07
C THR A 254 26.06 -17.43 -0.76
N GLY A 255 27.12 -16.91 -0.13
CA GLY A 255 28.12 -16.16 -0.87
C GLY A 255 29.49 -16.16 -0.23
N GLY A 256 30.51 -16.17 -1.08
CA GLY A 256 31.91 -16.06 -0.69
C GLY A 256 32.61 -15.03 -1.58
N CYS A 257 33.37 -14.14 -0.95
CA CYS A 257 34.21 -13.21 -1.66
C CYS A 257 35.62 -13.79 -1.80
N THR A 258 36.07 -14.00 -3.04
CA THR A 258 37.46 -14.34 -3.30
C THR A 258 38.26 -13.06 -3.47
N ILE A 259 39.26 -12.86 -2.60
CA ILE A 259 40.31 -11.86 -2.83
C ILE A 259 41.25 -12.46 -3.86
N GLU A 260 41.27 -11.94 -5.09
CA GLU A 260 42.38 -12.23 -6.00
C GLU A 260 43.66 -11.70 -5.33
N GLN A 261 44.54 -12.61 -4.88
CA GLN A 261 45.87 -12.18 -4.44
C GLN A 261 46.55 -11.48 -5.62
N PRO A 262 47.25 -10.36 -5.40
CA PRO A 262 48.02 -9.74 -6.46
C PRO A 262 48.97 -10.79 -7.01
N GLU A 263 48.94 -10.97 -8.34
CA GLU A 263 49.89 -11.83 -9.05
C GLU A 263 51.28 -11.56 -8.50
N THR A 264 51.96 -12.61 -8.06
CA THR A 264 53.36 -12.54 -7.64
C THR A 264 54.13 -11.84 -8.75
N ILE A 265 54.65 -10.65 -8.45
CA ILE A 265 55.59 -9.94 -9.32
C ILE A 265 56.78 -10.88 -9.52
N ASP A 266 56.89 -11.42 -10.73
CA ASP A 266 58.00 -12.29 -11.13
C ASP A 266 59.28 -11.44 -11.13
N TYR A 267 60.12 -11.65 -10.12
CA TYR A 267 61.43 -11.01 -10.04
C TYR A 267 62.39 -11.82 -10.94
N PRO A 268 63.11 -11.19 -11.89
CA PRO A 268 63.95 -11.92 -12.81
C PRO A 268 65.25 -12.37 -12.13
N GLY A 269 65.49 -13.69 -12.10
CA GLY A 269 66.84 -14.27 -12.05
C GLY A 269 67.22 -15.01 -10.78
N GLY A 270 67.37 -16.33 -10.90
CA GLY A 270 68.12 -17.17 -9.96
C GLY A 270 67.99 -18.67 -10.31
N PRO A 271 69.09 -19.41 -10.59
CA PRO A 271 69.02 -20.81 -10.99
C PRO A 271 69.09 -21.76 -9.77
N GLY A 272 68.21 -22.76 -9.73
CA GLY A 272 68.28 -23.89 -8.77
C GLY A 272 66.95 -24.64 -8.72
N SER A 273 66.75 -25.70 -9.51
CA SER A 273 67.05 -27.12 -9.19
C SER A 273 66.05 -27.79 -8.23
N GLY A 274 65.40 -28.86 -8.71
CA GLY A 274 64.77 -29.93 -7.90
C GLY A 274 63.30 -30.17 -8.24
N THR A 275 62.95 -30.99 -9.24
CA THR A 275 62.67 -32.45 -9.17
C THR A 275 61.61 -32.87 -8.13
N GLY A 276 60.46 -33.38 -8.60
CA GLY A 276 59.47 -34.08 -7.77
C GLY A 276 58.27 -34.60 -8.56
N THR A 277 58.39 -35.81 -9.11
CA THR A 277 57.41 -36.58 -9.88
C THR A 277 56.46 -37.43 -9.01
N GLY A 278 55.14 -37.22 -9.15
CA GLY A 278 53.99 -38.18 -9.07
C GLY A 278 53.75 -39.06 -7.81
N PRO A 279 52.74 -39.97 -7.80
CA PRO A 279 51.48 -40.05 -8.58
C PRO A 279 50.23 -40.28 -7.69
N GLY A 280 49.05 -40.35 -8.33
CA GLY A 280 47.73 -40.40 -7.68
C GLY A 280 47.22 -41.74 -7.13
N GLY A 281 45.98 -41.70 -6.64
CA GLY A 281 45.17 -42.84 -6.24
C GLY A 281 43.68 -42.50 -6.31
N SER A 282 43.01 -43.09 -7.30
CA SER A 282 41.55 -43.27 -7.39
C SER A 282 41.17 -44.45 -6.49
N ASP A 283 40.08 -44.36 -5.74
CA ASP A 283 38.95 -45.30 -5.90
C ASP A 283 37.74 -44.99 -5.00
N ASN A 284 36.63 -45.55 -5.47
CA ASN A 284 35.25 -45.12 -5.38
C ASN A 284 34.46 -45.82 -4.25
N THR A 285 33.33 -45.19 -3.91
CA THR A 285 32.04 -45.76 -3.44
C THR A 285 31.93 -46.38 -2.04
N ASP A 286 31.30 -45.63 -1.13
CA ASP A 286 30.44 -46.15 -0.05
C ASP A 286 29.11 -45.35 -0.03
N PRO A 287 27.94 -46.00 -0.24
CA PRO A 287 26.63 -45.35 -0.21
C PRO A 287 26.12 -45.24 1.23
N GLY A 288 26.43 -44.14 1.93
CA GLY A 288 25.94 -43.98 3.31
C GLY A 288 26.44 -42.79 4.10
N ILE A 289 26.85 -41.69 3.47
CA ILE A 289 27.21 -40.46 4.20
C ILE A 289 26.02 -39.48 4.15
N PRO A 290 25.30 -39.24 5.27
CA PRO A 290 24.51 -38.03 5.44
C PRO A 290 25.42 -36.81 5.27
N PRO A 291 24.91 -35.70 4.71
CA PRO A 291 25.67 -34.79 3.87
C PRO A 291 26.89 -34.17 4.55
N ASN A 292 27.90 -33.89 3.72
CA ASN A 292 29.12 -33.15 4.06
C ASN A 292 28.75 -31.82 4.76
N ASP A 293 28.84 -31.81 6.10
CA ASP A 293 28.25 -30.80 6.99
C ASP A 293 28.77 -29.38 6.76
N CYS A 294 29.96 -29.18 6.18
CA CYS A 294 30.39 -27.84 5.73
C CYS A 294 31.39 -27.96 4.55
N THR A 295 31.00 -27.62 3.32
CA THR A 295 31.95 -27.38 2.19
C THR A 295 32.19 -25.90 1.87
N SER A 296 32.07 -25.04 2.89
CA SER A 296 32.61 -23.66 3.03
C SER A 296 32.07 -22.57 2.08
N VAL A 297 31.90 -21.29 2.47
CA VAL A 297 32.68 -20.50 3.46
C VAL A 297 31.81 -19.41 4.13
N ALA A 298 31.99 -19.20 5.44
CA ALA A 298 31.96 -17.87 6.03
C ALA A 298 33.18 -17.75 6.96
N THR A 299 34.13 -16.86 6.63
CA THR A 299 35.45 -16.80 7.33
C THR A 299 35.80 -15.41 7.87
N ASP A 300 34.82 -14.50 7.96
CA ASP A 300 35.03 -13.14 8.48
C ASP A 300 33.96 -12.75 9.55
N PRO A 301 34.33 -12.06 10.65
CA PRO A 301 33.67 -12.11 11.97
C PRO A 301 32.42 -11.23 12.21
N THR A 302 31.58 -10.94 11.21
CA THR A 302 30.30 -10.20 11.39
C THR A 302 29.05 -10.98 10.98
N GLN A 303 29.15 -12.32 10.88
CA GLN A 303 28.18 -13.18 10.17
C GLN A 303 26.71 -12.97 10.58
N VAL A 304 25.93 -12.45 9.63
CA VAL A 304 24.46 -12.45 9.65
C VAL A 304 23.96 -13.50 8.65
N GLY A 305 23.03 -14.37 9.07
CA GLY A 305 22.53 -15.50 8.29
C GLY A 305 21.92 -16.58 9.19
N LEU A 306 21.40 -17.64 8.59
CA LEU A 306 20.96 -18.84 9.31
C LEU A 306 22.17 -19.65 9.76
N VAL A 307 22.13 -20.19 10.97
CA VAL A 307 23.18 -21.07 11.51
C VAL A 307 22.61 -22.46 11.75
N SER A 308 23.35 -23.49 11.34
CA SER A 308 23.03 -24.89 11.63
C SER A 308 23.16 -25.18 13.13
N SER A 309 22.69 -26.35 13.58
CA SER A 309 22.92 -26.84 14.94
C SER A 309 24.40 -27.07 15.27
N THR A 310 25.25 -27.16 14.24
CA THR A 310 26.72 -27.25 14.35
C THR A 310 27.40 -25.88 14.29
N GLY A 311 26.63 -24.79 14.13
CA GLY A 311 27.12 -23.41 14.11
C GLY A 311 27.64 -22.94 12.75
N CYS A 312 27.50 -23.73 11.67
CA CYS A 312 27.87 -23.32 10.32
C CYS A 312 26.81 -22.36 9.74
N ASN A 313 27.23 -21.26 9.11
CA ASN A 313 26.34 -20.37 8.37
C ASN A 313 25.82 -21.11 7.13
N ILE A 314 24.51 -21.31 7.04
CA ILE A 314 23.85 -22.01 5.94
C ILE A 314 23.26 -21.03 4.90
N GLY A 315 23.43 -19.72 5.07
CA GLY A 315 23.01 -18.68 4.13
C GLY A 315 21.84 -17.84 4.61
N VAL A 316 21.30 -17.00 3.72
CA VAL A 316 20.24 -16.04 4.03
C VAL A 316 18.94 -16.41 3.30
N PRO A 317 17.82 -16.63 4.00
CA PRO A 317 16.56 -17.02 3.40
C PRO A 317 15.83 -15.80 2.81
N THR A 318 15.24 -16.04 1.65
CA THR A 318 14.24 -15.19 1.02
C THR A 318 13.19 -16.06 0.35
N GLN A 319 12.06 -15.46 -0.02
CA GLN A 319 11.07 -16.06 -0.89
C GLN A 319 10.74 -15.05 -2.00
N PRO A 320 10.36 -15.50 -3.20
CA PRO A 320 9.76 -14.61 -4.18
C PRO A 320 8.60 -13.85 -3.55
N ASN A 321 8.64 -12.54 -3.66
CA ASN A 321 7.56 -11.67 -3.23
C ASN A 321 6.96 -11.00 -4.45
N MET A 322 5.68 -11.25 -4.67
CA MET A 322 4.83 -10.45 -5.54
C MET A 322 3.63 -10.06 -4.69
N PRO A 323 3.16 -8.81 -4.72
CA PRO A 323 1.92 -8.46 -4.07
C PRO A 323 0.84 -9.42 -4.59
N PRO A 324 -0.06 -9.90 -3.72
CA PRO A 324 -1.23 -10.63 -4.20
C PRO A 324 -1.89 -9.79 -5.29
N GLU A 325 -2.45 -10.45 -6.30
CA GLU A 325 -3.34 -9.74 -7.21
C GLU A 325 -4.36 -9.07 -6.31
N ASP A 326 -4.42 -7.73 -6.34
CA ASP A 326 -5.36 -6.99 -5.51
C ASP A 326 -6.72 -7.56 -5.87
N ASN A 327 -7.28 -8.39 -4.98
CA ASN A 327 -8.65 -8.84 -5.15
C ASN A 327 -9.41 -7.53 -5.33
N PRO A 328 -10.12 -7.33 -6.45
CA PRO A 328 -10.82 -6.07 -6.70
C PRO A 328 -11.65 -5.66 -5.47
N CYS A 329 -12.20 -6.62 -4.73
CA CYS A 329 -12.87 -6.41 -3.44
C CYS A 329 -12.01 -5.72 -2.36
N ASN A 330 -10.76 -6.12 -2.17
CA ASN A 330 -9.86 -5.54 -1.16
C ASN A 330 -9.53 -4.10 -1.51
N GLN A 331 -9.22 -3.86 -2.78
CA GLN A 331 -8.93 -2.51 -3.24
C GLN A 331 -10.16 -1.61 -3.19
N ILE A 332 -11.34 -2.14 -3.51
CA ILE A 332 -12.62 -1.45 -3.32
C ILE A 332 -12.82 -1.11 -1.84
N THR A 333 -12.57 -2.06 -0.93
CA THR A 333 -12.65 -1.85 0.53
C THR A 333 -11.71 -0.73 0.98
N ASN A 334 -10.48 -0.71 0.49
CA ASN A 334 -9.51 0.35 0.76
C ASN A 334 -9.96 1.70 0.19
N ASN A 335 -10.51 1.71 -1.02
CA ASN A 335 -10.98 2.92 -1.69
C ASN A 335 -12.20 3.53 -0.96
N VAL A 336 -13.17 2.73 -0.51
CA VAL A 336 -14.31 3.26 0.27
C VAL A 336 -13.88 3.76 1.64
N ALA A 337 -12.91 3.13 2.28
CA ALA A 337 -12.32 3.61 3.54
C ALA A 337 -11.63 4.96 3.35
N LYS A 338 -10.82 5.10 2.29
CA LYS A 338 -10.18 6.37 1.90
C LYS A 338 -11.19 7.45 1.55
N ALA A 339 -12.28 7.10 0.85
CA ALA A 339 -13.34 8.05 0.52
C ALA A 339 -13.98 8.63 1.79
N LYS A 340 -14.24 7.78 2.80
CA LYS A 340 -14.70 8.21 4.11
C LYS A 340 -13.68 9.09 4.84
N GLU A 341 -12.40 8.73 4.82
CA GLU A 341 -11.32 9.56 5.40
C GLU A 341 -11.32 10.97 4.79
N ILE A 342 -11.31 11.07 3.46
CA ILE A 342 -11.34 12.33 2.70
C ILE A 342 -12.57 13.17 3.07
N MET A 343 -13.75 12.56 3.19
CA MET A 343 -14.98 13.27 3.59
C MET A 343 -14.95 13.81 5.01
N ASN A 344 -14.04 13.33 5.86
CA ASN A 344 -13.85 13.80 7.24
C ASN A 344 -12.66 14.76 7.38
N GLU A 345 -11.90 15.00 6.31
CA GLU A 345 -10.75 15.91 6.35
C GLU A 345 -11.20 17.36 6.55
N THR A 346 -10.60 18.04 7.54
CA THR A 346 -11.09 19.35 8.02
C THR A 346 -11.19 20.38 6.90
N LYS A 347 -10.21 20.43 5.99
CA LYS A 347 -10.23 21.37 4.86
C LYS A 347 -11.23 20.99 3.78
N VAL A 348 -11.41 19.69 3.53
CA VAL A 348 -12.43 19.18 2.60
C VAL A 348 -13.83 19.49 3.14
N VAL A 349 -14.10 19.19 4.41
CA VAL A 349 -15.38 19.50 5.08
C VAL A 349 -15.70 21.00 5.03
N ALA A 350 -14.71 21.86 5.33
CA ALA A 350 -14.90 23.31 5.23
C ALA A 350 -15.27 23.75 3.82
N LYS A 351 -14.68 23.14 2.80
CA LYS A 351 -14.95 23.42 1.39
C LYS A 351 -16.33 22.89 0.95
N LEU A 352 -16.70 21.68 1.35
CA LEU A 352 -18.02 21.10 1.12
C LEU A 352 -19.13 21.98 1.70
N THR A 353 -18.95 22.48 2.93
CA THR A 353 -19.89 23.40 3.58
C THR A 353 -20.13 24.69 2.78
N SER A 354 -19.15 25.11 1.97
CA SER A 354 -19.28 26.30 1.11
C SER A 354 -20.05 26.05 -0.19
N ILE A 355 -20.15 24.80 -0.65
CA ILE A 355 -20.75 24.44 -1.96
C ILE A 355 -22.12 23.77 -1.78
N GLN A 356 -22.25 22.85 -0.82
CA GLN A 356 -23.45 22.01 -0.62
C GLN A 356 -24.77 22.77 -0.42
N PRO A 357 -24.85 23.91 0.31
CA PRO A 357 -26.15 24.51 0.66
C PRO A 357 -27.02 24.93 -0.53
N ASN A 358 -26.42 25.16 -1.70
CA ASN A 358 -27.12 25.75 -2.85
C ASN A 358 -27.27 24.81 -4.04
N ILE A 359 -26.80 23.56 -3.96
CA ILE A 359 -26.78 22.64 -5.12
C ILE A 359 -28.17 22.51 -5.75
N ALA A 360 -29.20 22.36 -4.93
CA ALA A 360 -30.59 22.22 -5.39
C ALA A 360 -31.17 23.44 -6.11
N THR A 361 -30.56 24.62 -5.95
CA THR A 361 -31.00 25.89 -6.54
C THR A 361 -29.99 26.48 -7.52
N ASP A 362 -28.80 25.89 -7.60
CA ASP A 362 -27.73 26.36 -8.47
C ASP A 362 -28.09 26.10 -9.93
N THR A 363 -27.70 27.02 -10.81
CA THR A 363 -27.89 26.88 -12.27
C THR A 363 -26.62 26.40 -12.98
N VAL A 364 -25.57 26.11 -12.21
CA VAL A 364 -24.25 25.75 -12.69
C VAL A 364 -23.61 24.77 -11.72
N GLU A 365 -22.79 23.86 -12.23
CA GLU A 365 -21.97 23.00 -11.41
C GLU A 365 -20.85 23.78 -10.72
N LYS A 366 -20.52 23.36 -9.50
CA LYS A 366 -19.38 23.88 -8.74
C LYS A 366 -18.51 22.71 -8.31
N GLY A 367 -17.22 22.97 -8.18
CA GLY A 367 -16.28 21.93 -7.79
C GLY A 367 -14.98 22.46 -7.22
N PHE A 368 -14.16 21.56 -6.69
CA PHE A 368 -12.82 21.88 -6.18
C PHE A 368 -11.93 20.64 -6.20
N ASN A 369 -10.63 20.86 -6.30
CA ASN A 369 -9.64 19.81 -6.18
C ASN A 369 -9.21 19.65 -4.72
N PHE A 370 -8.79 18.45 -4.36
CA PHE A 370 -8.12 18.18 -3.10
C PHE A 370 -6.90 17.28 -3.31
N GLY A 371 -6.01 17.27 -2.32
CA GLY A 371 -4.86 16.38 -2.33
C GLY A 371 -3.88 16.68 -1.21
N LYS A 372 -2.69 16.07 -1.27
CA LYS A 372 -1.71 16.13 -0.16
C LYS A 372 -0.54 17.06 -0.47
N THR A 373 -0.14 17.86 0.52
CA THR A 373 1.13 18.60 0.49
C THR A 373 2.32 17.66 0.63
N LYS A 374 3.54 18.18 0.49
CA LYS A 374 4.78 17.43 0.77
C LYS A 374 4.86 16.90 2.21
N SER A 375 4.15 17.52 3.17
CA SER A 375 4.09 17.04 4.56
C SER A 375 2.98 16.01 4.79
N GLY A 376 2.26 15.60 3.75
CA GLY A 376 1.16 14.64 3.83
C GLY A 376 -0.19 15.21 4.28
N ALA A 377 -0.27 16.51 4.59
CA ALA A 377 -1.51 17.15 5.02
C ALA A 377 -2.44 17.41 3.82
N TYR A 378 -3.75 17.25 4.01
CA TYR A 378 -4.73 17.57 2.97
C TYR A 378 -4.87 19.08 2.76
N GLU A 379 -5.00 19.48 1.49
CA GLU A 379 -5.33 20.82 1.02
C GLU A 379 -6.46 20.76 0.00
N THR A 380 -7.08 21.91 -0.24
CA THR A 380 -8.11 22.09 -1.27
C THR A 380 -7.79 23.31 -2.12
N SER A 381 -8.18 23.29 -3.39
CA SER A 381 -8.05 24.45 -4.26
C SER A 381 -9.18 25.48 -4.06
N GLY A 382 -9.23 26.49 -4.93
CA GLY A 382 -10.37 27.39 -5.07
C GLY A 382 -11.65 26.65 -5.49
N THR A 383 -12.79 27.35 -5.44
CA THR A 383 -14.03 26.80 -6.01
C THR A 383 -14.07 27.17 -7.48
N TYR A 384 -14.25 26.18 -8.34
CA TYR A 384 -14.50 26.37 -9.76
C TYR A 384 -15.99 26.35 -10.03
N THR A 385 -16.40 27.05 -11.08
CA THR A 385 -17.79 27.12 -11.53
C THR A 385 -17.84 26.79 -13.01
N GLY A 386 -18.68 25.83 -13.36
CA GLY A 386 -18.87 25.32 -14.71
C GLY A 386 -20.12 25.87 -15.37
N THR A 387 -20.71 25.03 -16.22
CA THR A 387 -22.03 25.23 -16.83
C THR A 387 -23.06 24.37 -16.11
N LEU A 388 -24.29 24.30 -16.63
CA LEU A 388 -25.32 23.40 -16.12
C LEU A 388 -24.99 21.91 -16.32
N THR A 389 -24.16 21.60 -17.32
CA THR A 389 -23.93 20.24 -17.82
C THR A 389 -22.47 19.82 -17.73
N GLY A 390 -21.68 20.50 -16.89
CA GLY A 390 -20.30 20.09 -16.69
C GLY A 390 -19.36 21.19 -16.24
N LEU A 391 -18.20 20.73 -15.77
CA LEU A 391 -17.17 21.56 -15.18
C LEU A 391 -15.84 21.33 -15.93
N SER A 392 -15.66 22.02 -17.05
CA SER A 392 -14.60 21.77 -18.04
C SER A 392 -13.22 22.38 -17.71
N ASN A 393 -13.07 23.12 -16.61
CA ASN A 393 -11.88 23.94 -16.33
C ASN A 393 -11.18 23.62 -15.01
N MET A 394 -11.33 22.41 -14.47
CA MET A 394 -10.59 22.02 -13.27
C MET A 394 -9.16 21.60 -13.62
N PRO A 395 -8.13 22.30 -13.09
CA PRO A 395 -6.76 21.91 -13.31
C PRO A 395 -6.49 20.58 -12.60
N VAL A 396 -5.74 19.70 -13.24
CA VAL A 396 -5.35 18.39 -12.69
C VAL A 396 -4.10 18.47 -11.82
N THR A 397 -3.53 19.67 -11.69
CA THR A 397 -2.33 19.98 -10.90
C THR A 397 -2.55 21.26 -10.09
N GLU A 398 -1.87 21.33 -8.94
CA GLU A 398 -1.88 22.49 -8.06
C GLU A 398 -0.45 22.83 -7.62
N SER A 399 -0.17 24.11 -7.42
CA SER A 399 1.20 24.56 -7.11
C SER A 399 1.67 24.19 -5.71
N THR A 400 0.74 23.99 -4.77
CA THR A 400 1.02 23.79 -3.34
C THR A 400 0.79 22.37 -2.85
N PHE A 401 0.11 21.51 -3.62
CA PHE A 401 -0.18 20.13 -3.27
C PHE A 401 -0.33 19.23 -4.51
N THR A 402 -0.12 17.93 -4.34
CA THR A 402 -0.40 16.94 -5.37
C THR A 402 -1.89 16.64 -5.38
N VAL A 403 -2.59 16.95 -6.47
CA VAL A 403 -4.04 16.67 -6.60
C VAL A 403 -4.26 15.16 -6.59
N ASN A 404 -5.14 14.70 -5.70
CA ASN A 404 -5.52 13.29 -5.57
C ASN A 404 -6.93 13.01 -6.12
N GLY A 405 -7.76 14.04 -6.24
CA GLY A 405 -9.10 13.92 -6.78
C GLY A 405 -9.84 15.24 -6.74
N SER A 406 -11.13 15.20 -7.08
CA SER A 406 -12.01 16.36 -7.05
C SER A 406 -13.40 16.03 -6.54
N PHE A 407 -14.11 17.10 -6.20
CA PHE A 407 -15.55 17.11 -6.00
C PHE A 407 -16.19 17.99 -7.06
N HIS A 408 -17.36 17.61 -7.57
CA HIS A 408 -18.27 18.52 -8.26
C HIS A 408 -19.73 18.26 -7.88
N SER A 409 -20.61 19.19 -8.23
CA SER A 409 -22.03 19.14 -7.87
C SER A 409 -22.93 18.98 -9.09
N HIS A 410 -23.99 18.18 -8.98
CA HIS A 410 -25.04 18.06 -9.98
C HIS A 410 -26.31 18.81 -9.52
N PRO A 411 -26.64 19.98 -10.11
CA PRO A 411 -27.84 20.75 -9.76
C PRO A 411 -29.14 20.10 -10.30
N THR A 412 -30.28 20.41 -9.67
CA THR A 412 -31.61 19.80 -9.95
C THR A 412 -32.11 19.95 -11.39
N LEU A 413 -31.61 20.93 -12.14
CA LEU A 413 -32.30 21.38 -13.34
C LEU A 413 -32.13 20.47 -14.56
N ASN A 414 -31.14 19.57 -14.61
CA ASN A 414 -30.92 18.66 -15.76
C ASN A 414 -29.90 17.52 -15.51
N ALA A 415 -29.52 17.23 -14.26
CA ALA A 415 -28.49 16.23 -13.98
C ALA A 415 -29.02 15.16 -13.03
N TYR A 416 -28.72 13.90 -13.35
CA TYR A 416 -28.85 12.78 -12.42
C TYR A 416 -27.98 13.04 -11.20
N GLU A 417 -28.36 12.54 -10.03
CA GLU A 417 -27.56 12.76 -8.83
C GLU A 417 -26.22 11.99 -8.79
N CYS A 418 -26.10 11.02 -9.68
CA CYS A 418 -24.97 10.11 -9.79
C CYS A 418 -24.02 10.56 -10.92
N ILE A 419 -22.81 9.99 -10.89
CA ILE A 419 -21.79 10.08 -11.93
C ILE A 419 -22.36 9.74 -13.32
N SER A 420 -22.16 10.65 -14.26
CA SER A 420 -22.48 10.53 -15.67
C SER A 420 -21.38 9.80 -16.46
N VAL A 421 -21.64 9.42 -17.72
CA VAL A 421 -20.55 8.90 -18.57
C VAL A 421 -19.53 9.98 -18.92
N ALA A 422 -19.94 11.26 -18.99
CA ALA A 422 -19.03 12.36 -19.23
C ALA A 422 -18.04 12.51 -18.06
N ASP A 423 -18.51 12.34 -16.82
CA ASP A 423 -17.66 12.30 -15.63
C ASP A 423 -16.63 11.17 -15.70
N LEU A 424 -17.03 9.99 -16.17
CA LEU A 424 -16.14 8.83 -16.33
C LEU A 424 -14.96 9.13 -17.29
N TYR A 425 -15.23 9.72 -18.46
CA TYR A 425 -14.17 10.06 -19.42
C TYR A 425 -13.34 11.28 -18.99
N ALA A 426 -13.96 12.26 -18.32
CA ALA A 426 -13.24 13.37 -17.71
C ALA A 426 -12.29 12.87 -16.61
N PHE A 427 -12.75 11.92 -15.79
CA PHE A 427 -11.96 11.27 -14.75
C PHE A 427 -10.74 10.54 -15.33
N TYR A 428 -10.92 9.80 -16.42
CA TYR A 428 -9.81 9.15 -17.12
C TYR A 428 -8.77 10.17 -17.61
N THR A 429 -9.23 11.25 -18.24
CA THR A 429 -8.36 12.29 -18.79
C THR A 429 -7.57 12.99 -17.67
N ALA A 430 -8.22 13.22 -16.52
CA ALA A 430 -7.58 13.75 -15.32
C ALA A 430 -6.50 12.79 -14.79
N HIS A 431 -6.81 11.49 -14.70
CA HIS A 431 -5.86 10.45 -14.29
C HIS A 431 -4.65 10.35 -15.22
N GLN A 432 -4.86 10.40 -16.54
CA GLN A 432 -3.75 10.32 -17.49
C GLN A 432 -2.82 11.53 -17.43
N SER A 433 -3.37 12.70 -17.08
CA SER A 433 -2.59 13.92 -16.90
C SER A 433 -1.90 13.99 -15.53
N ASN A 434 -2.44 13.30 -14.52
CA ASN A 434 -1.90 13.19 -13.19
C ASN A 434 -2.25 11.82 -12.60
N ILE A 435 -1.27 10.92 -12.57
CA ILE A 435 -1.45 9.53 -12.09
C ILE A 435 -1.91 9.44 -10.62
N HIS A 436 -1.76 10.52 -9.84
CA HIS A 436 -2.24 10.58 -8.46
C HIS A 436 -3.73 10.93 -8.35
N PHE A 437 -4.35 11.42 -9.43
CA PHE A 437 -5.78 11.67 -9.52
C PHE A 437 -6.50 10.32 -9.66
N SER A 438 -6.95 9.76 -8.53
CA SER A 438 -7.43 8.38 -8.45
C SER A 438 -8.86 8.26 -7.91
N THR A 439 -9.51 9.38 -7.61
CA THR A 439 -10.86 9.41 -7.08
C THR A 439 -11.63 10.67 -7.50
N LEU A 440 -12.93 10.54 -7.70
CA LEU A 440 -13.84 11.62 -8.09
C LEU A 440 -15.13 11.53 -7.27
N PHE A 441 -15.59 12.65 -6.75
CA PHE A 441 -16.83 12.74 -5.98
C PHE A 441 -17.87 13.59 -6.67
N VAL A 442 -19.13 13.15 -6.62
CA VAL A 442 -20.30 13.88 -7.13
C VAL A 442 -21.26 14.17 -5.98
N LEU A 443 -21.66 15.43 -5.86
CA LEU A 443 -22.62 15.93 -4.88
C LEU A 443 -23.98 16.15 -5.58
N GLY A 444 -24.95 15.30 -5.30
CA GLY A 444 -26.30 15.38 -5.85
C GLY A 444 -27.16 16.46 -5.17
N ALA A 445 -28.17 16.94 -5.90
CA ALA A 445 -29.02 18.03 -5.46
C ALA A 445 -29.87 17.70 -4.21
N THR A 446 -30.24 16.44 -3.96
CA THR A 446 -30.94 16.03 -2.72
C THR A 446 -29.99 15.75 -1.56
N GLY A 447 -28.69 15.96 -1.75
CA GLY A 447 -27.65 15.73 -0.74
C GLY A 447 -26.99 14.36 -0.81
N SER A 448 -27.27 13.57 -1.86
CA SER A 448 -26.53 12.34 -2.12
C SER A 448 -25.06 12.62 -2.46
N VAL A 449 -24.18 11.71 -2.08
CA VAL A 449 -22.75 11.78 -2.40
C VAL A 449 -22.32 10.46 -3.02
N TYR A 450 -21.81 10.51 -4.24
CA TYR A 450 -21.22 9.38 -4.93
C TYR A 450 -19.73 9.54 -5.08
N ASN A 451 -19.02 8.42 -5.15
CA ASN A 451 -17.58 8.37 -5.36
C ASN A 451 -17.24 7.36 -6.45
N LEU A 452 -16.47 7.78 -7.45
CA LEU A 452 -15.69 6.90 -8.31
C LEU A 452 -14.29 6.74 -7.74
N SER A 453 -13.79 5.51 -7.75
CA SER A 453 -12.39 5.23 -7.45
C SER A 453 -11.81 4.24 -8.44
N ILE A 454 -10.57 4.49 -8.86
CA ILE A 454 -9.83 3.57 -9.74
C ILE A 454 -9.42 2.35 -8.92
N THR A 455 -9.81 1.18 -9.41
CA THR A 455 -9.31 -0.11 -8.91
C THR A 455 -8.18 -0.59 -9.82
N ASP A 456 -8.35 -0.57 -11.13
CA ASP A 456 -7.29 -1.01 -12.03
C ASP A 456 -7.05 0.05 -13.13
N PRO A 457 -5.97 0.85 -13.02
CA PRO A 457 -5.68 1.90 -14.00
C PRO A 457 -5.37 1.33 -15.39
N VAL A 458 -4.87 0.08 -15.49
CA VAL A 458 -4.59 -0.58 -16.78
C VAL A 458 -5.89 -0.96 -17.46
N LYS A 459 -6.84 -1.55 -16.70
CA LYS A 459 -8.18 -1.83 -17.22
C LYS A 459 -8.92 -0.56 -17.60
N PHE A 460 -8.78 0.52 -16.81
CA PHE A 460 -9.42 1.80 -17.15
C PHE A 460 -8.85 2.41 -18.43
N SER A 461 -7.54 2.34 -18.62
CA SER A 461 -6.89 2.75 -19.87
C SER A 461 -7.29 1.86 -21.06
N THR A 462 -7.42 0.55 -20.84
CA THR A 462 -7.82 -0.40 -21.89
C THR A 462 -9.26 -0.14 -22.33
N PHE A 463 -10.17 0.01 -21.36
CA PHE A 463 -11.57 0.32 -21.61
C PHE A 463 -11.72 1.60 -22.45
N THR A 464 -11.11 2.70 -22.02
CA THR A 464 -11.25 3.98 -22.74
C THR A 464 -10.61 3.97 -24.14
N GLY A 465 -9.61 3.11 -24.38
CA GLY A 465 -9.07 2.85 -25.71
C GLY A 465 -10.01 2.04 -26.60
N SER A 466 -10.67 1.01 -26.07
CA SER A 466 -11.64 0.18 -26.78
C SER A 466 -13.00 0.86 -27.00
N TYR A 467 -13.38 1.74 -26.08
CA TYR A 467 -14.64 2.45 -26.05
C TYR A 467 -14.36 3.96 -25.98
N PRO A 468 -14.02 4.62 -27.11
CA PRO A 468 -13.72 6.04 -27.10
C PRO A 468 -14.97 6.90 -26.87
N GLU A 469 -14.82 7.99 -26.12
CA GLU A 469 -15.91 8.89 -25.70
C GLU A 469 -16.78 9.37 -26.86
N ASN A 470 -16.16 9.83 -27.95
CA ASN A 470 -16.87 10.38 -29.11
C ASN A 470 -17.77 9.35 -29.82
N THR A 471 -17.57 8.06 -29.57
CA THR A 471 -18.38 6.96 -30.10
C THR A 471 -19.42 6.50 -29.10
N TYR A 472 -19.07 6.41 -27.81
CA TYR A 472 -19.89 5.73 -26.79
C TYR A 472 -20.63 6.65 -25.81
N SER A 473 -20.28 7.94 -25.75
CA SER A 473 -20.91 8.94 -24.87
C SER A 473 -21.74 9.95 -25.67
N ASN A 474 -22.95 10.26 -25.19
CA ASN A 474 -23.67 11.48 -25.54
C ASN A 474 -23.32 12.56 -24.51
N THR A 475 -22.26 13.33 -24.77
CA THR A 475 -21.74 14.32 -23.82
C THR A 475 -22.72 15.45 -23.50
N ALA A 476 -23.69 15.74 -24.39
CA ALA A 476 -24.71 16.74 -24.13
C ALA A 476 -25.73 16.30 -23.06
N GLU A 477 -25.96 14.99 -22.95
CA GLU A 477 -26.93 14.39 -22.04
C GLU A 477 -26.26 13.67 -20.86
N GLY A 478 -24.94 13.48 -20.89
CA GLY A 478 -24.20 12.76 -19.84
C GLY A 478 -24.52 11.27 -19.79
N ILE A 479 -25.05 10.68 -20.86
CA ILE A 479 -25.45 9.26 -20.92
C ILE A 479 -24.71 8.48 -22.00
N TRP A 480 -24.69 7.15 -21.89
CA TRP A 480 -24.20 6.27 -22.95
C TRP A 480 -25.05 6.39 -24.21
N LYS A 481 -24.44 6.34 -25.39
CA LYS A 481 -25.20 6.39 -26.65
C LYS A 481 -26.03 5.12 -26.81
N GLU A 482 -27.35 5.27 -26.88
CA GLU A 482 -28.34 4.19 -26.96
C GLU A 482 -28.05 3.13 -28.05
N ALA A 483 -27.52 3.56 -29.21
CA ALA A 483 -27.24 2.64 -30.32
C ALA A 483 -26.05 1.68 -30.06
N THR A 484 -25.20 1.99 -29.08
CA THR A 484 -24.02 1.19 -28.73
C THR A 484 -24.38 0.03 -27.80
N ASP A 485 -23.54 -1.00 -27.76
CA ASP A 485 -23.83 -2.16 -26.91
C ASP A 485 -23.84 -1.80 -25.42
N ILE A 486 -22.94 -0.91 -24.98
CA ILE A 486 -22.95 -0.36 -23.62
C ILE A 486 -24.24 0.42 -23.35
N GLY A 487 -24.68 1.25 -24.31
CA GLY A 487 -25.91 2.02 -24.17
C GLY A 487 -27.16 1.15 -24.03
N LYS A 488 -27.25 0.07 -24.81
CA LYS A 488 -28.37 -0.90 -24.69
C LYS A 488 -28.35 -1.61 -23.35
N ASP A 489 -27.17 -2.08 -22.91
CA ASP A 489 -27.02 -2.74 -21.61
C ASP A 489 -27.40 -1.81 -20.46
N PHE A 490 -26.95 -0.55 -20.52
CA PHE A 490 -27.29 0.49 -19.57
C PHE A 490 -28.80 0.72 -19.51
N GLU A 491 -29.43 1.00 -20.66
CA GLU A 491 -30.86 1.32 -20.77
C GLU A 491 -31.75 0.15 -20.33
N ASP A 492 -31.37 -1.08 -20.68
CA ASP A 492 -32.09 -2.29 -20.27
C ASP A 492 -32.07 -2.46 -18.74
N VAL A 493 -30.91 -2.28 -18.10
CA VAL A 493 -30.78 -2.39 -16.64
C VAL A 493 -31.52 -1.26 -15.93
N GLN A 494 -31.40 -0.02 -16.41
CA GLN A 494 -32.12 1.13 -15.85
C GLN A 494 -33.63 0.89 -15.87
N LYS A 495 -34.21 0.58 -17.04
CA LYS A 495 -35.65 0.30 -17.18
C LYS A 495 -36.11 -0.86 -16.32
N LYS A 496 -35.25 -1.85 -16.05
CA LYS A 496 -35.57 -2.98 -15.16
C LYS A 496 -35.68 -2.53 -13.71
N PHE A 497 -34.76 -1.72 -13.22
CA PHE A 497 -34.83 -1.20 -11.85
C PHE A 497 -35.98 -0.21 -11.65
N GLU A 498 -36.30 0.62 -12.64
CA GLU A 498 -37.50 1.48 -12.61
C GLU A 498 -38.77 0.64 -12.48
N LYS A 499 -38.90 -0.45 -13.26
CA LYS A 499 -40.01 -1.41 -13.14
C LYS A 499 -40.05 -2.13 -11.78
N GLN A 500 -38.93 -2.22 -11.08
CA GLN A 500 -38.86 -2.74 -9.70
C GLN A 500 -39.20 -1.67 -8.65
N GLY A 501 -39.55 -0.45 -9.05
CA GLY A 501 -39.97 0.64 -8.16
C GLY A 501 -38.83 1.50 -7.62
N LYS A 502 -37.62 1.40 -8.20
CA LYS A 502 -36.53 2.34 -7.92
C LYS A 502 -36.85 3.71 -8.52
N THR A 503 -36.38 4.78 -7.87
CA THR A 503 -36.41 6.12 -8.47
C THR A 503 -35.50 6.17 -9.70
N GLU A 504 -35.71 7.16 -10.57
CA GLU A 504 -34.91 7.34 -11.80
C GLU A 504 -33.42 7.47 -11.46
N ASP A 505 -33.06 8.28 -10.45
CA ASP A 505 -31.67 8.44 -9.98
C ASP A 505 -31.06 7.15 -9.42
N GLU A 506 -31.84 6.37 -8.66
CA GLU A 506 -31.36 5.08 -8.13
C GLU A 506 -31.16 4.06 -9.26
N ALA A 507 -32.10 3.98 -10.20
CA ALA A 507 -32.01 3.09 -11.35
C ALA A 507 -30.82 3.46 -12.25
N PHE A 508 -30.59 4.76 -12.46
CA PHE A 508 -29.45 5.29 -13.19
C PHE A 508 -28.12 4.88 -12.53
N ALA A 509 -27.98 5.10 -11.21
CA ALA A 509 -26.77 4.72 -10.47
C ALA A 509 -26.50 3.20 -10.51
N LEU A 510 -27.56 2.38 -10.42
CA LEU A 510 -27.45 0.93 -10.52
C LEU A 510 -27.06 0.47 -11.93
N ALA A 511 -27.63 1.09 -12.97
CA ALA A 511 -27.26 0.81 -14.35
C ALA A 511 -25.79 1.20 -14.64
N GLN A 512 -25.31 2.32 -14.10
CA GLN A 512 -23.90 2.69 -14.18
C GLN A 512 -23.02 1.64 -13.50
N ALA A 513 -23.36 1.25 -12.26
CA ALA A 513 -22.62 0.23 -11.53
C ALA A 513 -22.54 -1.12 -12.29
N TYR A 514 -23.64 -1.52 -12.94
CA TYR A 514 -23.66 -2.72 -13.80
C TYR A 514 -22.69 -2.60 -14.96
N VAL A 515 -22.72 -1.49 -15.71
CA VAL A 515 -21.83 -1.27 -16.85
C VAL A 515 -20.36 -1.28 -16.42
N LEU A 516 -20.02 -0.57 -15.34
CA LEU A 516 -18.65 -0.53 -14.81
C LEU A 516 -18.09 -1.94 -14.53
N LYS A 517 -18.92 -2.83 -14.00
CA LYS A 517 -18.54 -4.21 -13.70
C LYS A 517 -18.57 -5.12 -14.92
N LYS A 518 -19.62 -5.08 -15.74
CA LYS A 518 -19.78 -5.95 -16.93
C LYS A 518 -18.63 -5.79 -17.93
N TYR A 519 -18.18 -4.55 -18.11
CA TYR A 519 -17.10 -4.21 -19.03
C TYR A 519 -15.72 -4.18 -18.36
N ASP A 520 -15.62 -4.63 -17.11
CA ASP A 520 -14.38 -4.74 -16.32
C ASP A 520 -13.52 -3.47 -16.40
N ILE A 521 -14.14 -2.31 -16.17
CA ILE A 521 -13.56 -0.98 -16.47
C ILE A 521 -12.37 -0.66 -15.54
N GLY A 522 -12.17 -1.39 -14.45
CA GLY A 522 -11.16 -1.03 -13.44
C GLY A 522 -11.55 0.19 -12.60
N ILE A 523 -12.86 0.44 -12.47
CA ILE A 523 -13.43 1.49 -11.61
C ILE A 523 -14.55 0.90 -10.79
N THR A 524 -14.73 1.44 -9.59
CA THR A 524 -15.92 1.18 -8.76
C THR A 524 -16.63 2.47 -8.40
N ILE A 525 -17.96 2.40 -8.40
CA ILE A 525 -18.83 3.43 -7.86
C ILE A 525 -19.29 3.05 -6.44
N SER A 526 -19.29 4.03 -5.54
CA SER A 526 -19.83 3.89 -4.18
C SER A 526 -20.73 5.07 -3.83
N LYS A 527 -21.68 4.85 -2.93
CA LYS A 527 -22.62 5.86 -2.43
C LYS A 527 -22.45 6.02 -0.92
N GLN A 528 -22.47 7.26 -0.45
CA GLN A 528 -22.47 7.57 0.96
C GLN A 528 -23.84 7.25 1.58
N ASP A 529 -23.85 6.52 2.70
CA ASP A 529 -25.03 6.27 3.51
C ASP A 529 -25.27 7.36 4.57
N SER A 530 -26.35 7.23 5.32
CA SER A 530 -26.72 8.20 6.37
C SER A 530 -25.76 8.26 7.55
N SER A 531 -24.86 7.29 7.70
CA SER A 531 -23.79 7.28 8.72
C SER A 531 -22.51 7.95 8.22
N GLY A 532 -22.49 8.38 6.95
CA GLY A 532 -21.32 8.94 6.29
C GLY A 532 -20.38 7.87 5.72
N ASP A 533 -20.73 6.59 5.78
CA ASP A 533 -19.95 5.49 5.22
C ASP A 533 -20.21 5.34 3.74
N PHE A 534 -19.18 5.04 2.95
CA PHE A 534 -19.36 4.67 1.54
C PHE A 534 -19.61 3.18 1.41
N LYS A 535 -20.65 2.83 0.66
CA LYS A 535 -20.96 1.44 0.26
C LYS A 535 -20.77 1.30 -1.25
N PRO A 536 -19.98 0.32 -1.72
CA PRO A 536 -19.88 0.06 -3.15
C PRO A 536 -21.23 -0.42 -3.68
N ILE A 537 -21.52 -0.05 -4.93
CA ILE A 537 -22.73 -0.47 -5.63
C ILE A 537 -22.35 -1.55 -6.62
N PHE A 538 -22.99 -2.71 -6.53
CA PHE A 538 -22.87 -3.77 -7.52
C PHE A 538 -24.25 -4.26 -7.95
N VAL A 539 -24.31 -4.75 -9.19
CA VAL A 539 -25.52 -5.34 -9.76
C VAL A 539 -25.19 -6.72 -10.29
N LYS A 540 -25.87 -7.73 -9.75
CA LYS A 540 -25.78 -9.11 -10.19
C LYS A 540 -26.78 -9.37 -11.31
N GLU A 541 -26.28 -9.89 -12.43
CA GLU A 541 -27.12 -10.43 -13.51
C GLU A 541 -27.41 -11.91 -13.22
N THR A 542 -28.68 -12.30 -13.30
CA THR A 542 -29.09 -13.71 -13.24
C THR A 542 -30.05 -14.02 -14.37
N LYS A 543 -29.84 -15.15 -15.07
CA LYS A 543 -30.81 -15.66 -16.03
C LYS A 543 -31.96 -16.32 -15.28
N ASP A 544 -33.19 -16.04 -15.69
CA ASP A 544 -34.37 -16.68 -15.13
C ASP A 544 -34.30 -18.19 -15.42
N PRO A 545 -34.40 -19.06 -14.41
CA PRO A 545 -34.26 -20.51 -14.59
C PRO A 545 -35.41 -21.10 -15.41
N THR A 546 -36.53 -20.37 -15.56
CA THR A 546 -37.71 -20.81 -16.29
C THR A 546 -37.83 -20.20 -17.69
N ASP A 547 -37.09 -19.13 -17.98
CA ASP A 547 -37.04 -18.47 -19.29
C ASP A 547 -35.66 -17.89 -19.55
N SER A 548 -34.87 -18.56 -20.39
CA SER A 548 -33.50 -18.14 -20.72
C SER A 548 -33.41 -16.77 -21.40
N ASN A 549 -34.51 -16.25 -21.96
CA ASN A 549 -34.56 -14.92 -22.56
C ASN A 549 -34.81 -13.82 -21.53
N LYS A 550 -35.19 -14.19 -20.30
CA LYS A 550 -35.45 -13.25 -19.24
C LYS A 550 -34.24 -13.14 -18.32
N THR A 551 -33.72 -11.91 -18.23
CA THR A 551 -32.67 -11.55 -17.30
C THR A 551 -33.26 -10.78 -16.11
N ASN A 552 -32.81 -11.13 -14.91
CA ASN A 552 -33.08 -10.43 -13.66
C ASN A 552 -31.81 -9.73 -13.19
N TYR A 553 -31.99 -8.53 -12.62
CA TYR A 553 -30.92 -7.70 -12.06
C TYR A 553 -31.23 -7.43 -10.59
N GLU A 554 -30.23 -7.60 -9.74
CA GLU A 554 -30.35 -7.40 -8.29
C GLU A 554 -29.15 -6.60 -7.77
N GLN A 555 -29.40 -5.57 -6.96
CA GLN A 555 -28.34 -4.88 -6.24
C GLN A 555 -27.73 -5.81 -5.19
N THR A 556 -26.40 -5.88 -5.14
CA THR A 556 -25.68 -6.74 -4.19
C THR A 556 -24.49 -6.01 -3.58
N GLN A 557 -23.91 -6.60 -2.52
CA GLN A 557 -22.64 -6.21 -1.92
C GLN A 557 -21.51 -7.17 -2.30
N ASP A 558 -21.83 -8.25 -3.03
CA ASP A 558 -20.82 -9.16 -3.56
C ASP A 558 -20.08 -8.49 -4.71
N CYS A 559 -18.78 -8.32 -4.53
CA CYS A 559 -17.86 -7.73 -5.49
C CYS A 559 -17.26 -8.79 -6.45
N ASN A 560 -17.40 -10.08 -6.13
CA ASN A 560 -16.92 -11.21 -6.95
C ASN A 560 -18.01 -11.70 -7.93
N LEU A 561 -18.65 -10.75 -8.63
CA LEU A 561 -19.64 -11.05 -9.67
C LEU A 561 -19.00 -11.48 -10.99
#